data_AF-R7BJF5-F1
#
_entry.id   AF-R7BJF5-F1
#
_cell.length_a   1.000
_cell.length_b   1.000
_cell.length_c   1.000
_cell.angle_alpha   90.00
_cell.angle_beta   90.00
_cell.angle_gamma   90.00
#
_symmetry.space_group_name_H-M   'P 1'
#
loop_
_entity.id
_entity.type
_entity.pdbx_description
1 polymer ?
#
loop_
_entity_poly.entity_id
_entity_poly.type
_entity_poly.pdbx_seq_one_letter_code
_entity_poly.pdbx_strand_id
1 'polypeptide(L)'
;MTIYMANPEKLEAKLRSLRDKLQSLGHVPSIAEDRAINANVKYYYKNYTNHPLVIQLMTDFPLEIGKRGPYTKHSSIESRALLIEEQLKTLGRVPTSEEDKSLLAEINYCYRTYPNNKAIRRLRKLYPTNTIYSKWGPKGTQDSFSKSFCMGGPGSHGDLLIGPITYFEDPFTRAKRYILECIEEYNELPGINTWPMHFVLEKFDGNYRNGISSEIIEFVEMLIKRGIAGEDIQNRYYSSILDKSPLFERIYAILKKRIICSIGYLSKNIMPGVEISCDSLYHFFYYIDQNNGYPSNGIDKSHRHLFRIIDFQTENAGRVVSLPLNSLLHLDYSSIASKQTISTVPPYSIDFTEEEEMQYANAFLFHIETEHDYLAQKVVRTIDYSKSIIDDLKDGICPFRFLDRYPFNDDPDSTIEWCNQLVDLDSALLGIYVEDGNFFHLFGSIIKNMSSNSSYEHIDKLVTYLKQTYEFDIPC
;
A
#
# COMPACT_ATOMS: atom_id res chain seq x y z
N MET A 1 -38.04 -32.17 -30.98
CA MET A 1 -37.10 -32.17 -29.83
C MET A 1 -37.59 -33.26 -28.88
N THR A 2 -37.12 -34.49 -29.05
CA THR A 2 -37.65 -35.65 -28.32
C THR A 2 -36.53 -36.18 -27.42
N ILE A 3 -36.46 -35.62 -26.21
CA ILE A 3 -35.60 -36.19 -25.17
C ILE A 3 -36.32 -37.45 -24.71
N TYR A 4 -35.69 -38.61 -24.93
CA TYR A 4 -36.11 -39.91 -24.41
C TYR A 4 -36.29 -39.80 -22.88
N MET A 5 -37.50 -39.49 -22.43
CA MET A 5 -37.87 -39.65 -21.04
C MET A 5 -37.94 -41.15 -20.79
N ALA A 6 -37.06 -41.66 -19.93
CA ALA A 6 -37.24 -42.99 -19.36
C ALA A 6 -38.67 -43.04 -18.79
N ASN A 7 -39.44 -44.06 -19.21
CA ASN A 7 -40.84 -44.24 -18.84
C ASN A 7 -41.03 -43.97 -17.33
N PRO A 8 -41.91 -43.05 -16.89
CA PRO A 8 -42.04 -42.65 -15.48
C PRO A 8 -42.17 -43.85 -14.53
N GLU A 9 -42.90 -44.87 -14.95
CA GLU A 9 -43.07 -46.15 -14.24
C GLU A 9 -41.75 -46.91 -14.01
N LYS A 10 -40.81 -46.85 -14.96
CA LYS A 10 -39.48 -47.48 -14.84
C LYS A 10 -38.58 -46.73 -13.87
N LEU A 11 -38.75 -45.41 -13.72
CA LEU A 11 -37.99 -44.62 -12.76
C LEU A 11 -38.47 -44.91 -11.34
N GLU A 12 -39.78 -44.92 -11.11
CA GLU A 12 -40.35 -45.25 -9.80
C GLU A 12 -39.99 -46.68 -9.37
N ALA A 13 -40.07 -47.66 -10.25
CA ALA A 13 -39.67 -49.03 -9.95
C ALA A 13 -38.20 -49.14 -9.52
N LYS A 14 -37.30 -48.37 -10.17
CA LYS A 14 -35.88 -48.30 -9.80
C LYS A 14 -35.66 -47.62 -8.45
N LEU A 15 -36.41 -46.56 -8.14
CA LEU A 15 -36.32 -45.86 -6.86
C LEU A 15 -36.85 -46.70 -5.70
N ARG A 16 -37.94 -47.46 -5.91
CA ARG A 16 -38.45 -48.43 -4.92
C ARG A 16 -37.44 -49.55 -4.67
N SER A 17 -36.90 -50.16 -5.72
CA SER A 17 -35.86 -51.19 -5.58
C SER A 17 -34.59 -50.66 -4.89
N LEU A 18 -34.23 -49.39 -5.13
CA LEU A 18 -33.11 -48.76 -4.43
C LEU A 18 -33.41 -48.56 -2.94
N ARG A 19 -34.65 -48.18 -2.60
CA ARG A 19 -35.09 -48.05 -1.20
C ARG A 19 -35.02 -49.38 -0.46
N ASP A 20 -35.52 -50.46 -1.06
CA ASP A 20 -35.52 -51.78 -0.42
C ASP A 20 -34.08 -52.24 -0.12
N LYS A 21 -33.15 -51.97 -1.06
CA LYS A 21 -31.72 -52.27 -0.87
C LYS A 21 -31.09 -51.44 0.26
N LEU A 22 -31.41 -50.15 0.33
CA LEU A 22 -30.90 -49.28 1.41
C LEU A 22 -31.50 -49.65 2.76
N GLN A 23 -32.78 -50.01 2.81
CA GLN A 23 -33.44 -50.54 4.02
C GLN A 23 -32.81 -51.85 4.48
N SER A 24 -32.45 -52.76 3.56
CA SER A 24 -31.76 -54.00 3.94
C SER A 24 -30.35 -53.76 4.50
N LEU A 25 -29.69 -52.69 4.08
CA LEU A 25 -28.35 -52.33 4.54
C LEU A 25 -28.37 -51.46 5.80
N GLY A 26 -29.43 -50.69 6.03
CA GLY A 26 -29.57 -49.75 7.14
C GLY A 26 -28.85 -48.41 6.93
N HIS A 27 -27.99 -48.29 5.91
CA HIS A 27 -27.25 -47.07 5.56
C HIS A 27 -26.97 -46.98 4.05
N VAL A 28 -26.45 -45.83 3.60
CA VAL A 28 -25.89 -45.71 2.25
C VAL A 28 -24.50 -46.35 2.25
N PRO A 29 -24.26 -47.43 1.48
CA PRO A 29 -22.99 -48.13 1.51
C PRO A 29 -21.86 -47.22 0.99
N SER A 30 -20.67 -47.35 1.57
CA SER A 30 -19.47 -46.68 1.07
C SER A 30 -19.06 -47.21 -0.32
N ILE A 31 -18.13 -46.52 -0.99
CA ILE A 31 -17.61 -46.98 -2.30
C ILE A 31 -16.95 -48.37 -2.20
N ALA A 32 -16.35 -48.67 -1.04
CA ALA A 32 -15.70 -49.96 -0.77
C ALA A 32 -16.71 -51.07 -0.46
N GLU A 33 -17.89 -50.73 0.08
CA GLU A 33 -18.93 -51.69 0.43
C GLU A 33 -19.80 -52.07 -0.76
N ASP A 34 -20.33 -51.10 -1.49
CA ASP A 34 -21.04 -51.34 -2.75
C ASP A 34 -20.98 -50.09 -3.65
N ARG A 35 -20.04 -50.14 -4.59
CA ARG A 35 -19.80 -49.07 -5.57
C ARG A 35 -21.03 -48.78 -6.43
N ALA A 36 -21.81 -49.80 -6.79
CA ALA A 36 -22.93 -49.64 -7.72
C ALA A 36 -24.11 -48.96 -7.01
N ILE A 37 -24.42 -49.35 -5.77
CA ILE A 37 -25.46 -48.71 -4.97
C ILE A 37 -25.04 -47.29 -4.59
N ASN A 38 -23.80 -47.06 -4.13
CA ASN A 38 -23.32 -45.72 -3.81
C ASN A 38 -23.41 -44.77 -5.02
N ALA A 39 -23.03 -45.25 -6.21
CA ALA A 39 -23.13 -44.48 -7.45
C ALA A 39 -24.60 -44.17 -7.83
N ASN A 40 -25.51 -45.13 -7.68
CA ASN A 40 -26.93 -44.92 -7.95
C ASN A 40 -27.55 -43.92 -6.98
N VAL A 41 -27.27 -44.02 -5.69
CA VAL A 41 -27.74 -43.05 -4.68
C VAL A 41 -27.25 -41.65 -5.01
N LYS A 42 -25.95 -41.49 -5.25
CA LYS A 42 -25.36 -40.21 -5.68
C LYS A 42 -26.00 -39.69 -6.97
N TYR A 43 -26.25 -40.57 -7.94
CA TYR A 43 -26.89 -40.19 -9.21
C TYR A 43 -28.32 -39.67 -8.99
N TYR A 44 -29.15 -40.39 -8.23
CA TYR A 44 -30.54 -39.99 -8.02
C TYR A 44 -30.67 -38.75 -7.13
N TYR A 45 -29.92 -38.70 -6.02
CA TYR A 45 -29.91 -37.53 -5.15
C TYR A 45 -29.34 -36.30 -5.87
N LYS A 46 -28.39 -36.48 -6.81
CA LYS A 46 -27.85 -35.36 -7.60
C LYS A 46 -28.81 -34.91 -8.69
N ASN A 47 -29.52 -35.79 -9.38
CA ASN A 47 -30.25 -35.45 -10.61
C ASN A 47 -31.77 -35.31 -10.44
N TYR A 48 -32.35 -35.83 -9.35
CA TYR A 48 -33.79 -35.88 -9.11
C TYR A 48 -34.16 -35.37 -7.71
N THR A 49 -33.48 -34.33 -7.22
CA THR A 49 -33.64 -33.76 -5.86
C THR A 49 -35.08 -33.41 -5.49
N ASN A 50 -35.89 -33.02 -6.47
CA ASN A 50 -37.26 -32.54 -6.23
C ASN A 50 -38.31 -33.66 -6.38
N HIS A 51 -37.89 -34.90 -6.65
CA HIS A 51 -38.79 -36.04 -6.81
C HIS A 51 -39.23 -36.56 -5.43
N PRO A 52 -40.54 -36.77 -5.16
CA PRO A 52 -41.04 -37.13 -3.83
C PRO A 52 -40.35 -38.35 -3.19
N LEU A 53 -40.14 -39.42 -3.97
CA LEU A 53 -39.46 -40.63 -3.50
C LEU A 53 -37.96 -40.40 -3.20
N VAL A 54 -37.31 -39.46 -3.89
CA VAL A 54 -35.90 -39.14 -3.66
C VAL A 54 -35.76 -38.29 -2.40
N ILE A 55 -36.68 -37.37 -2.15
CA ILE A 55 -36.75 -36.59 -0.91
C ILE A 55 -36.87 -37.54 0.29
N GLN A 56 -37.80 -38.51 0.24
CA GLN A 56 -37.93 -39.52 1.29
C GLN A 56 -36.65 -40.35 1.47
N LEU A 57 -36.02 -40.78 0.39
CA LEU A 57 -34.74 -41.48 0.46
C LEU A 57 -33.64 -40.64 1.13
N MET A 58 -33.55 -39.35 0.81
CA MET A 58 -32.56 -38.44 1.41
C MET A 58 -32.79 -38.21 2.90
N THR A 59 -34.06 -38.23 3.33
CA THR A 59 -34.43 -38.14 4.75
C THR A 59 -34.09 -39.44 5.49
N ASP A 60 -34.46 -40.59 4.93
CA ASP A 60 -34.25 -41.89 5.57
C ASP A 60 -32.78 -42.33 5.57
N PHE A 61 -32.03 -41.94 4.54
CA PHE A 61 -30.63 -42.34 4.33
C PHE A 61 -29.77 -41.12 3.92
N PRO A 62 -29.44 -40.23 4.87
CA PRO A 62 -28.72 -39.00 4.56
C PRO A 62 -27.31 -39.30 4.02
N LEU A 63 -26.95 -38.60 2.94
CA LEU A 63 -25.61 -38.65 2.35
C LEU A 63 -25.15 -37.22 2.07
N GLU A 64 -23.99 -36.84 2.61
CA GLU A 64 -23.34 -35.58 2.24
C GLU A 64 -22.89 -35.64 0.78
N ILE A 65 -23.69 -35.03 -0.10
CA ILE A 65 -23.32 -34.81 -1.49
C ILE A 65 -22.80 -33.39 -1.57
N GLY A 66 -21.54 -33.24 -1.99
CA GLY A 66 -20.93 -31.93 -2.21
C GLY A 66 -21.90 -31.01 -2.95
N LYS A 67 -22.24 -29.90 -2.30
CA LYS A 67 -23.19 -28.91 -2.83
C LYS A 67 -22.77 -28.56 -4.26
N ARG A 68 -23.73 -28.52 -5.19
CA ARG A 68 -23.51 -28.05 -6.56
C ARG A 68 -22.89 -26.65 -6.48
N GLY A 69 -21.76 -26.44 -7.16
CA GLY A 69 -21.33 -25.08 -7.51
C GLY A 69 -22.43 -24.38 -8.33
N PRO A 70 -22.48 -23.04 -8.33
CA PRO A 70 -23.61 -22.24 -8.82
C PRO A 70 -23.95 -22.39 -10.33
N TYR A 71 -23.12 -23.09 -11.10
CA TYR A 71 -23.25 -23.20 -12.56
C TYR A 71 -24.13 -24.39 -12.97
N THR A 72 -25.36 -24.12 -13.40
CA THR A 72 -26.27 -25.15 -13.95
C THR A 72 -26.02 -25.37 -15.44
N LYS A 73 -26.11 -26.62 -15.91
CA LYS A 73 -25.86 -27.03 -17.31
C LYS A 73 -26.78 -26.38 -18.36
N HIS A 74 -27.73 -25.56 -17.92
CA HIS A 74 -28.76 -24.88 -18.73
C HIS A 74 -28.69 -23.35 -18.68
N SER A 75 -27.73 -22.75 -17.94
CA SER A 75 -27.54 -21.30 -17.97
C SER A 75 -26.94 -20.86 -19.30
N SER A 76 -27.43 -19.76 -19.88
CA SER A 76 -26.83 -19.16 -21.08
C SER A 76 -25.36 -18.81 -20.85
N ILE A 77 -24.58 -18.71 -21.93
CA ILE A 77 -23.18 -18.32 -21.83
C ILE A 77 -23.05 -16.89 -21.28
N GLU A 78 -24.02 -16.03 -21.55
CA GLU A 78 -24.12 -14.67 -21.02
C GLU A 78 -24.29 -14.68 -19.50
N SER A 79 -25.18 -15.51 -18.95
CA SER A 79 -25.34 -15.63 -17.49
C SER A 79 -24.09 -16.20 -16.83
N ARG A 80 -23.40 -17.15 -17.48
CA ARG A 80 -22.11 -17.67 -16.98
C ARG A 80 -21.04 -16.59 -16.99
N ALA A 81 -20.96 -15.79 -18.05
CA ALA A 81 -20.03 -14.68 -18.16
C ALA A 81 -20.24 -13.66 -17.03
N LEU A 82 -21.48 -13.28 -16.73
CA LEU A 82 -21.80 -12.35 -15.64
C LEU A 82 -21.37 -12.90 -14.27
N LEU A 83 -21.66 -14.16 -13.96
CA LEU A 83 -21.24 -14.79 -12.70
C LEU A 83 -19.71 -14.85 -12.56
N ILE A 84 -19.02 -15.15 -13.65
CA ILE A 84 -17.55 -15.11 -13.68
C ILE A 84 -17.06 -13.68 -13.44
N GLU A 85 -17.67 -12.69 -14.09
CA GLU A 85 -17.27 -11.28 -13.96
C GLU A 85 -17.41 -10.78 -12.52
N GLU A 86 -18.51 -11.07 -11.83
CA GLU A 86 -18.71 -10.68 -10.43
C GLU A 86 -17.60 -11.21 -9.53
N GLN A 87 -17.22 -12.48 -9.69
CA GLN A 87 -16.15 -13.09 -8.91
C GLN A 87 -14.77 -12.52 -9.28
N LEU A 88 -14.53 -12.26 -10.56
CA LEU A 88 -13.28 -11.65 -11.03
C LEU A 88 -13.13 -10.20 -10.59
N LYS A 89 -14.23 -9.44 -10.48
CA LYS A 89 -14.22 -8.07 -9.94
C LYS A 89 -13.75 -8.04 -8.49
N THR A 90 -14.20 -8.99 -7.66
CA THR A 90 -13.76 -9.10 -6.26
C THR A 90 -12.27 -9.43 -6.16
N LEU A 91 -11.77 -10.34 -7.00
CA LEU A 91 -10.36 -10.75 -6.98
C LEU A 91 -9.43 -9.76 -7.71
N GLY A 92 -9.98 -8.96 -8.62
CA GLY A 92 -9.22 -8.10 -9.54
C GLY A 92 -8.40 -8.87 -10.59
N ARG A 93 -8.47 -10.21 -10.63
CA ARG A 93 -7.74 -11.09 -11.57
C ARG A 93 -8.36 -12.49 -11.61
N VAL A 94 -7.88 -13.32 -12.55
CA VAL A 94 -8.17 -14.75 -12.54
C VAL A 94 -7.49 -15.41 -11.32
N PRO A 95 -8.20 -16.25 -10.53
CA PRO A 95 -7.62 -16.94 -9.39
C PRO A 95 -6.55 -17.96 -9.82
N THR A 96 -5.64 -18.26 -8.91
CA THR A 96 -4.73 -19.41 -9.05
C THR A 96 -5.48 -20.72 -8.74
N SER A 97 -4.84 -21.85 -9.05
CA SER A 97 -5.41 -23.16 -8.71
C SER A 97 -5.50 -23.43 -7.21
N GLU A 98 -4.69 -22.72 -6.42
CA GLU A 98 -4.69 -22.82 -4.95
C GLU A 98 -5.84 -22.01 -4.34
N GLU A 99 -6.20 -20.88 -4.96
CA GLU A 99 -7.27 -20.00 -4.50
C GLU A 99 -8.66 -20.55 -4.86
N ASP A 100 -8.89 -20.86 -6.14
CA ASP A 100 -10.15 -21.45 -6.60
C ASP A 100 -9.97 -22.27 -7.88
N LYS A 101 -9.69 -23.56 -7.68
CA LYS A 101 -9.55 -24.54 -8.77
C LYS A 101 -10.80 -24.66 -9.63
N SER A 102 -12.00 -24.50 -9.05
CA SER A 102 -13.26 -24.69 -9.75
C SER A 102 -13.52 -23.51 -10.70
N LEU A 103 -13.38 -22.29 -10.19
CA LEU A 103 -13.52 -21.07 -10.98
C LEU A 103 -12.47 -20.99 -12.08
N LEU A 104 -11.21 -21.29 -11.77
CA LEU A 104 -10.14 -21.33 -12.77
C LEU A 104 -10.44 -22.33 -13.91
N ALA A 105 -10.95 -23.52 -13.59
CA ALA A 105 -11.32 -24.52 -14.61
C ALA A 105 -12.47 -24.03 -15.51
N GLU A 106 -13.47 -23.38 -14.92
CA GLU A 106 -14.62 -22.81 -15.63
C GLU A 106 -14.19 -21.66 -16.56
N ILE A 107 -13.34 -20.75 -16.08
CA ILE A 107 -12.78 -19.65 -16.88
C ILE A 107 -12.01 -20.20 -18.07
N ASN A 108 -11.11 -21.16 -17.85
CA ASN A 108 -10.32 -21.79 -18.90
C ASN A 108 -11.20 -22.49 -19.94
N TYR A 109 -12.26 -23.18 -19.49
CA TYR A 109 -13.24 -23.79 -20.38
C TYR A 109 -13.93 -22.73 -21.24
N CYS A 110 -14.43 -21.64 -20.63
CA CYS A 110 -15.12 -20.58 -21.34
C CYS A 110 -14.21 -19.86 -22.35
N TYR A 111 -12.99 -19.48 -21.95
CA TYR A 111 -12.02 -18.80 -22.82
C TYR A 111 -11.60 -19.65 -24.03
N ARG A 112 -11.54 -20.97 -23.87
CA ARG A 112 -11.20 -21.90 -24.95
C ARG A 112 -12.39 -22.20 -25.86
N THR A 113 -13.57 -22.39 -25.29
CA THR A 113 -14.74 -22.94 -26.02
C THR A 113 -15.55 -21.85 -26.71
N TYR A 114 -15.60 -20.64 -26.14
CA TYR A 114 -16.40 -19.52 -26.66
C TYR A 114 -15.55 -18.26 -26.94
N PRO A 115 -14.43 -18.35 -27.68
CA PRO A 115 -13.51 -17.22 -27.89
C PRO A 115 -14.15 -16.06 -28.67
N ASN A 116 -15.17 -16.34 -29.48
CA ASN A 116 -15.86 -15.35 -30.31
C ASN A 116 -17.14 -14.78 -29.64
N ASN A 117 -17.56 -15.31 -28.49
CA ASN A 117 -18.69 -14.73 -27.76
C ASN A 117 -18.28 -13.37 -27.19
N LYS A 118 -19.10 -12.33 -27.39
CA LYS A 118 -18.77 -10.94 -27.02
C LYS A 118 -18.44 -10.79 -25.53
N ALA A 119 -19.22 -11.40 -24.63
CA ALA A 119 -19.02 -11.28 -23.19
C ALA A 119 -17.74 -12.00 -22.75
N ILE A 120 -17.53 -13.23 -23.25
CA ILE A 120 -16.32 -14.00 -22.94
C ILE A 120 -15.06 -13.35 -23.52
N ARG A 121 -15.13 -12.78 -24.73
CA ARG A 121 -14.04 -12.04 -25.35
C ARG A 121 -13.65 -10.81 -24.53
N ARG A 122 -14.63 -10.02 -24.07
CA ARG A 122 -14.40 -8.89 -23.16
C ARG A 122 -13.75 -9.37 -21.86
N LEU A 123 -14.29 -10.39 -21.20
CA LEU A 123 -13.70 -10.92 -19.96
C LEU A 123 -12.28 -11.43 -20.15
N ARG A 124 -12.01 -12.12 -21.25
CA ARG A 124 -10.67 -12.62 -21.58
C ARG A 124 -9.67 -11.48 -21.79
N LYS A 125 -10.11 -10.33 -22.30
CA LYS A 125 -9.28 -9.13 -22.46
C LYS A 125 -9.08 -8.40 -21.12
N LEU A 126 -10.13 -8.20 -20.33
CA LEU A 126 -10.03 -7.47 -19.06
C LEU A 126 -9.37 -8.29 -17.93
N TYR A 127 -9.52 -9.61 -17.95
CA TYR A 127 -8.97 -10.54 -16.95
C TYR A 127 -8.16 -11.64 -17.63
N PRO A 128 -7.03 -11.31 -18.30
CA PRO A 128 -6.22 -12.32 -18.95
C PRO A 128 -5.56 -13.24 -17.91
N THR A 129 -5.47 -14.54 -18.22
CA THR A 129 -4.54 -15.40 -17.49
C THR A 129 -3.10 -15.03 -17.83
N ASN A 130 -2.15 -15.38 -16.96
CA ASN A 130 -0.72 -15.11 -17.20
C ASN A 130 -0.28 -15.68 -18.55
N THR A 131 -0.76 -16.88 -18.91
CA THR A 131 -0.47 -17.52 -20.20
C THR A 131 -1.06 -16.78 -21.39
N ILE A 132 -2.21 -16.12 -21.23
CA ILE A 132 -2.82 -15.32 -22.30
C ILE A 132 -2.03 -14.02 -22.48
N TYR A 133 -1.74 -13.32 -21.39
CA TYR A 133 -0.98 -12.07 -21.45
C TYR A 133 0.46 -12.26 -21.92
N SER A 134 1.15 -13.32 -21.47
CA SER A 134 2.53 -13.62 -21.87
C SER A 134 2.69 -13.84 -23.38
N LYS A 135 1.64 -14.29 -24.06
CA LYS A 135 1.61 -14.49 -25.52
C LYS A 135 1.30 -13.23 -26.32
N TRP A 136 0.83 -12.17 -25.64
CA TRP A 136 0.48 -10.91 -26.26
C TRP A 136 1.71 -10.03 -26.53
N GLY A 137 2.82 -10.27 -25.81
CA GLY A 137 4.11 -9.65 -26.05
C GLY A 137 4.89 -10.29 -27.20
N PRO A 138 5.31 -9.54 -28.24
CA PRO A 138 6.15 -10.07 -29.29
C PRO A 138 7.52 -10.53 -28.74
N LYS A 139 7.99 -11.67 -29.24
CA LYS A 139 9.41 -12.04 -29.23
C LYS A 139 10.01 -11.52 -30.53
N GLY A 140 11.17 -10.88 -30.49
CA GLY A 140 11.74 -10.22 -31.66
C GLY A 140 13.24 -10.03 -31.54
N THR A 141 13.81 -9.35 -32.53
CA THR A 141 15.20 -8.86 -32.48
C THR A 141 15.26 -7.54 -31.70
N GLN A 142 16.45 -7.12 -31.25
CA GLN A 142 16.63 -5.84 -30.55
C GLN A 142 16.02 -4.66 -31.32
N ASP A 143 16.21 -4.63 -32.64
CA ASP A 143 15.70 -3.57 -33.53
C ASP A 143 14.17 -3.56 -33.68
N SER A 144 13.49 -4.62 -33.24
CA SER A 144 12.03 -4.74 -33.32
C SER A 144 11.30 -3.93 -32.24
N PHE A 145 12.01 -3.42 -31.22
CA PHE A 145 11.40 -2.80 -30.05
C PHE A 145 12.04 -1.43 -29.74
N SER A 146 11.20 -0.42 -29.47
CA SER A 146 11.64 0.91 -29.02
C SER A 146 12.35 0.88 -27.65
N LYS A 147 11.94 -0.07 -26.78
CA LYS A 147 12.59 -0.42 -25.51
C LYS A 147 12.55 -1.93 -25.36
N SER A 148 13.70 -2.56 -25.13
CA SER A 148 13.80 -4.02 -24.93
C SER A 148 14.64 -4.38 -23.72
N PHE A 149 14.38 -5.57 -23.18
CA PHE A 149 15.27 -6.23 -22.24
C PHE A 149 15.71 -7.59 -22.81
N CYS A 150 16.88 -8.05 -22.39
CA CYS A 150 17.39 -9.35 -22.79
C CYS A 150 17.43 -10.32 -21.61
N MET A 151 17.20 -11.60 -21.87
CA MET A 151 17.52 -12.66 -20.91
C MET A 151 18.59 -13.58 -21.50
N GLY A 152 19.68 -13.77 -20.75
CA GLY A 152 20.63 -14.85 -21.01
C GLY A 152 20.02 -16.18 -20.60
N GLY A 153 20.18 -17.22 -21.42
CA GLY A 153 19.76 -18.58 -21.04
C GLY A 153 20.49 -19.06 -19.77
N PRO A 154 19.96 -20.08 -19.06
CA PRO A 154 20.59 -20.60 -17.85
C PRO A 154 21.87 -21.34 -18.23
N GLY A 155 22.99 -20.62 -18.29
CA GLY A 155 24.32 -21.21 -18.15
C GLY A 155 24.56 -21.45 -16.66
N SER A 156 24.65 -22.71 -16.25
CA SER A 156 25.12 -23.08 -14.92
C SER A 156 26.49 -22.44 -14.66
N HIS A 157 26.67 -21.84 -13.48
CA HIS A 157 27.97 -21.38 -12.99
C HIS A 157 29.06 -22.42 -13.28
N GLY A 158 29.98 -22.08 -14.18
CA GLY A 158 31.10 -22.94 -14.58
C GLY A 158 31.55 -22.68 -16.01
N ASP A 159 30.61 -22.62 -16.96
CA ASP A 159 30.92 -22.41 -18.38
C ASP A 159 29.89 -21.44 -18.99
N LEU A 160 30.28 -20.18 -19.16
CA LEU A 160 29.52 -19.16 -19.89
C LEU A 160 29.51 -19.49 -21.40
N LEU A 161 28.81 -20.55 -21.78
CA LEU A 161 28.30 -20.68 -23.14
C LEU A 161 27.18 -19.66 -23.29
N ILE A 162 27.50 -18.54 -23.96
CA ILE A 162 26.56 -17.48 -24.34
C ILE A 162 25.50 -18.13 -25.25
N GLY A 163 24.38 -18.56 -24.66
CA GLY A 163 23.18 -18.92 -25.42
C GLY A 163 22.67 -17.70 -26.19
N PRO A 164 21.90 -17.90 -27.28
CA PRO A 164 21.41 -16.79 -28.10
C PRO A 164 20.60 -15.83 -27.23
N ILE A 165 21.04 -14.57 -27.18
CA ILE A 165 20.37 -13.49 -26.46
C ILE A 165 18.98 -13.32 -27.06
N THR A 166 17.94 -13.56 -26.27
CA THR A 166 16.56 -13.33 -26.69
C THR A 166 16.09 -11.99 -26.17
N TYR A 167 15.57 -11.14 -27.05
CA TYR A 167 15.04 -9.83 -26.72
C TYR A 167 13.52 -9.88 -26.55
N PHE A 168 13.05 -9.14 -25.56
CA PHE A 168 11.64 -9.00 -25.24
C PHE A 168 11.28 -7.52 -25.16
N GLU A 169 10.07 -7.18 -25.62
CA GLU A 169 9.48 -5.84 -25.42
C GLU A 169 9.44 -5.53 -23.91
N ASP A 170 9.86 -4.32 -23.54
CA ASP A 170 9.80 -3.79 -22.17
C ASP A 170 8.42 -4.02 -21.52
N PRO A 171 8.34 -4.55 -20.28
CA PRO A 171 7.07 -4.91 -19.65
C PRO A 171 6.09 -3.76 -19.48
N PHE A 172 6.58 -2.54 -19.19
CA PHE A 172 5.72 -1.36 -19.05
C PHE A 172 5.16 -0.93 -20.41
N THR A 173 6.00 -0.88 -21.44
CA THR A 173 5.59 -0.54 -22.82
C THR A 173 4.49 -1.48 -23.31
N ARG A 174 4.66 -2.78 -23.06
CA ARG A 174 3.65 -3.81 -23.35
C ARG A 174 2.36 -3.56 -22.57
N ALA A 175 2.46 -3.36 -21.26
CA ALA A 175 1.29 -3.14 -20.42
C ALA A 175 0.50 -1.89 -20.83
N LYS A 176 1.19 -0.77 -21.09
CA LYS A 176 0.61 0.48 -21.59
C LYS A 176 -0.18 0.26 -22.87
N ARG A 177 0.41 -0.41 -23.87
CA ARG A 177 -0.27 -0.75 -25.13
C ARG A 177 -1.51 -1.64 -24.89
N TYR A 178 -1.40 -2.61 -23.97
CA TYR A 178 -2.50 -3.53 -23.65
C TYR A 178 -3.69 -2.80 -23.03
N ILE A 179 -3.40 -1.90 -22.08
CA ILE A 179 -4.39 -1.09 -21.39
C ILE A 179 -5.07 -0.13 -22.38
N LEU A 180 -4.30 0.50 -23.28
CA LEU A 180 -4.86 1.37 -24.31
C LEU A 180 -5.84 0.63 -25.23
N GLU A 181 -5.53 -0.61 -25.63
CA GLU A 181 -6.47 -1.44 -26.40
C GLU A 181 -7.74 -1.79 -25.59
N CYS A 182 -7.62 -2.03 -24.28
CA CYS A 182 -8.79 -2.28 -23.43
C CYS A 182 -9.69 -1.04 -23.33
N ILE A 183 -9.09 0.15 -23.23
CA ILE A 183 -9.80 1.42 -23.20
C ILE A 183 -10.46 1.70 -24.56
N GLU A 184 -9.78 1.43 -25.66
CA GLU A 184 -10.35 1.62 -27.00
C GLU A 184 -11.53 0.67 -27.28
N GLU A 185 -11.39 -0.61 -26.92
CA GLU A 185 -12.41 -1.62 -27.21
C GLU A 185 -13.61 -1.57 -26.23
N TYR A 186 -13.36 -1.26 -24.96
CA TYR A 186 -14.34 -1.44 -23.88
C TYR A 186 -14.51 -0.22 -22.97
N ASN A 187 -13.67 0.82 -23.10
CA ASN A 187 -13.63 1.96 -22.18
C ASN A 187 -13.44 1.54 -20.71
N GLU A 188 -12.65 0.50 -20.48
CA GLU A 188 -12.41 -0.10 -19.17
C GLU A 188 -10.93 -0.46 -18.97
N LEU A 189 -10.46 -0.43 -17.73
CA LEU A 189 -9.15 -0.94 -17.35
C LEU A 189 -9.21 -2.47 -17.19
N PRO A 190 -8.09 -3.19 -17.43
CA PRO A 190 -7.96 -4.56 -16.96
C PRO A 190 -8.14 -4.64 -15.44
N GLY A 191 -8.48 -5.83 -14.93
CA GLY A 191 -8.60 -6.05 -13.49
C GLY A 191 -7.34 -5.60 -12.74
N ILE A 192 -7.52 -4.96 -11.58
CA ILE A 192 -6.46 -4.26 -10.84
C ILE A 192 -5.27 -5.15 -10.48
N ASN A 193 -5.50 -6.44 -10.28
CA ASN A 193 -4.47 -7.42 -9.90
C ASN A 193 -3.95 -8.24 -11.10
N THR A 194 -4.28 -7.84 -12.33
CA THR A 194 -3.77 -8.50 -13.55
C THR A 194 -2.34 -8.05 -13.85
N TRP A 195 -1.57 -8.86 -14.59
CA TRP A 195 -0.20 -8.51 -15.00
C TRP A 195 -0.05 -7.18 -15.73
N PRO A 196 -0.94 -6.79 -16.68
CA PRO A 196 -0.90 -5.45 -17.27
C PRO A 196 -0.95 -4.35 -16.21
N MET A 197 -1.87 -4.44 -15.25
CA MET A 197 -1.99 -3.44 -14.18
C MET A 197 -0.79 -3.50 -13.23
N HIS A 198 -0.33 -4.70 -12.86
CA HIS A 198 0.87 -4.88 -12.05
C HIS A 198 2.09 -4.18 -12.67
N PHE A 199 2.39 -4.36 -13.96
CA PHE A 199 3.56 -3.71 -14.56
C PHE A 199 3.46 -2.17 -14.64
N VAL A 200 2.26 -1.60 -14.58
CA VAL A 200 2.06 -0.16 -14.45
C VAL A 200 2.17 0.28 -13.00
N LEU A 201 1.57 -0.47 -12.07
CA LEU A 201 1.39 -0.10 -10.67
C LEU A 201 2.53 -0.53 -9.74
N GLU A 202 3.30 -1.56 -10.08
CA GLU A 202 4.52 -1.99 -9.35
C GLU A 202 5.55 -0.86 -9.34
N LYS A 203 5.60 -0.05 -10.40
CA LYS A 203 6.44 1.15 -10.43
C LYS A 203 5.91 2.28 -9.55
N PHE A 204 4.68 2.20 -9.05
CA PHE A 204 4.15 3.04 -7.97
C PHE A 204 4.36 2.38 -6.59
N ASP A 205 4.25 1.05 -6.50
CA ASP A 205 4.47 0.26 -5.27
C ASP A 205 5.94 -0.11 -5.10
N GLY A 206 6.74 0.81 -4.58
CA GLY A 206 8.08 0.47 -4.11
C GLY A 206 9.02 1.65 -4.13
N ASN A 207 9.37 2.12 -2.93
CA ASN A 207 10.57 2.88 -2.66
C ASN A 207 10.79 4.13 -3.55
N TYR A 208 9.91 5.10 -3.33
CA TYR A 208 10.13 6.56 -3.39
C TYR A 208 11.06 7.12 -4.50
N ARG A 209 10.39 7.73 -5.49
CA ARG A 209 10.73 8.92 -6.29
C ARG A 209 12.03 9.01 -7.08
N ASN A 210 13.01 8.14 -6.88
CA ASN A 210 14.12 8.02 -7.81
C ASN A 210 13.81 6.94 -8.85
N GLY A 211 13.07 7.33 -9.90
CA GLY A 211 12.95 6.51 -11.11
C GLY A 211 11.54 6.17 -11.60
N ILE A 212 10.47 6.75 -11.03
CA ILE A 212 9.18 6.71 -11.72
C ILE A 212 9.31 7.59 -12.96
N SER A 213 9.29 6.98 -14.14
CA SER A 213 9.44 7.72 -15.38
C SER A 213 8.29 8.72 -15.54
N SER A 214 8.59 9.90 -16.10
CA SER A 214 7.55 10.86 -16.47
C SER A 214 6.48 10.21 -17.34
N GLU A 215 6.88 9.25 -18.20
CA GLU A 215 5.99 8.47 -19.03
C GLU A 215 4.93 7.69 -18.21
N ILE A 216 5.29 7.12 -17.06
CA ILE A 216 4.36 6.41 -16.17
C ILE A 216 3.40 7.42 -15.50
N ILE A 217 3.92 8.54 -15.01
CA ILE A 217 3.13 9.60 -14.36
C ILE A 217 2.10 10.16 -15.34
N GLU A 218 2.53 10.55 -16.54
CA GLU A 218 1.67 11.07 -17.61
C GLU A 218 0.61 10.04 -18.04
N PHE A 219 0.99 8.77 -18.13
CA PHE A 219 0.07 7.71 -18.49
C PHE A 219 -1.03 7.54 -17.44
N VAL A 220 -0.69 7.45 -16.15
CA VAL A 220 -1.69 7.31 -15.08
C VAL A 220 -2.53 8.58 -14.92
N GLU A 221 -1.94 9.77 -15.05
CA GLU A 221 -2.68 11.02 -15.05
C GLU A 221 -3.74 11.06 -16.17
N MET A 222 -3.41 10.55 -17.37
CA MET A 222 -4.38 10.40 -18.45
C MET A 222 -5.53 9.45 -18.05
N LEU A 223 -5.27 8.35 -17.35
CA LEU A 223 -6.32 7.44 -16.87
C LEU A 223 -7.26 8.14 -15.87
N ILE A 224 -6.70 8.95 -14.97
CA ILE A 224 -7.47 9.73 -13.99
C ILE A 224 -8.32 10.79 -14.70
N LYS A 225 -7.74 11.56 -15.63
CA LYS A 225 -8.47 12.59 -16.41
C LYS A 225 -9.61 12.02 -17.24
N ARG A 226 -9.51 10.76 -17.66
CA ARG A 226 -10.58 10.03 -18.39
C ARG A 226 -11.67 9.47 -17.46
N GLY A 227 -11.51 9.54 -16.14
CA GLY A 227 -12.48 9.02 -15.17
C GLY A 227 -12.55 7.49 -15.11
N ILE A 228 -11.51 6.79 -15.58
CA ILE A 228 -11.47 5.32 -15.61
C ILE A 228 -10.60 4.71 -14.51
N ALA A 229 -9.80 5.54 -13.82
CA ALA A 229 -8.97 5.11 -12.69
C ALA A 229 -9.77 5.07 -11.39
N GLY A 230 -9.78 3.92 -10.71
CA GLY A 230 -10.36 3.77 -9.37
C GLY A 230 -9.53 4.46 -8.28
N GLU A 231 -10.10 4.50 -7.06
CA GLU A 231 -9.50 5.17 -5.89
C GLU A 231 -8.07 4.67 -5.59
N ASP A 232 -7.82 3.37 -5.65
CA ASP A 232 -6.50 2.79 -5.39
C ASP A 232 -5.40 3.37 -6.31
N ILE A 233 -5.72 3.53 -7.59
CA ILE A 233 -4.78 4.08 -8.59
C ILE A 233 -4.55 5.56 -8.32
N GLN A 234 -5.61 6.31 -8.02
CA GLN A 234 -5.52 7.73 -7.68
C GLN A 234 -4.66 7.95 -6.43
N ASN A 235 -4.90 7.17 -5.37
CA ASN A 235 -4.15 7.25 -4.12
C ASN A 235 -2.66 6.98 -4.32
N ARG A 236 -2.30 5.96 -5.12
CA ARG A 236 -0.91 5.66 -5.50
C ARG A 236 -0.27 6.79 -6.31
N TYR A 237 -1.01 7.32 -7.28
CA TYR A 237 -0.57 8.45 -8.09
C TYR A 237 -0.25 9.67 -7.23
N TYR A 238 -1.20 10.14 -6.42
CA TYR A 238 -1.01 11.34 -5.61
C TYR A 238 0.05 11.15 -4.51
N SER A 239 0.15 9.96 -3.90
CA SER A 239 1.25 9.62 -3.00
C SER A 239 2.62 9.78 -3.69
N SER A 240 2.70 9.43 -4.97
CA SER A 240 3.94 9.49 -5.75
C SER A 240 4.34 10.90 -6.17
N ILE A 241 3.43 11.88 -6.12
CA ILE A 241 3.67 13.27 -6.56
C ILE A 241 3.46 14.34 -5.48
N LEU A 242 3.44 13.98 -4.18
CA LEU A 242 3.34 14.92 -3.04
C LEU A 242 4.39 16.05 -3.02
N ASP A 243 5.60 15.86 -3.59
CA ASP A 243 6.61 16.93 -3.69
C ASP A 243 6.50 17.77 -4.96
N LYS A 244 5.53 17.47 -5.83
CA LYS A 244 5.28 18.23 -7.05
C LYS A 244 4.12 19.18 -6.84
N SER A 245 4.17 20.33 -7.51
CA SER A 245 3.01 21.22 -7.63
C SER A 245 1.88 20.50 -8.37
N PRO A 246 0.60 20.75 -7.99
CA PRO A 246 0.14 21.68 -6.97
C PRO A 246 0.03 21.07 -5.54
N LEU A 247 0.26 19.77 -5.36
CA LEU A 247 0.09 19.11 -4.05
C LEU A 247 1.04 19.66 -3.01
N PHE A 248 2.31 19.83 -3.36
CA PHE A 248 3.32 20.38 -2.47
C PHE A 248 2.95 21.77 -1.95
N GLU A 249 2.54 22.66 -2.86
CA GLU A 249 2.10 24.02 -2.53
C GLU A 249 0.92 23.99 -1.55
N ARG A 250 0.02 23.03 -1.70
CA ARG A 250 -1.13 22.86 -0.82
C ARG A 250 -0.75 22.33 0.55
N ILE A 251 0.16 21.35 0.64
CA ILE A 251 0.74 20.89 1.90
C ILE A 251 1.36 22.07 2.65
N TYR A 252 2.21 22.83 1.96
CA TYR A 252 2.91 23.96 2.53
C TYR A 252 1.95 25.08 2.97
N ALA A 253 0.89 25.36 2.19
CA ALA A 253 -0.12 26.34 2.56
C ALA A 253 -0.91 25.94 3.83
N ILE A 254 -1.28 24.66 3.95
CA ILE A 254 -1.95 24.13 5.15
C ILE A 254 -1.04 24.30 6.37
N LEU A 255 0.24 23.91 6.25
CA LEU A 255 1.21 24.01 7.33
C LEU A 255 1.54 25.46 7.69
N LYS A 256 1.63 26.37 6.72
CA LYS A 256 1.74 27.82 7.00
C LYS A 256 0.55 28.37 7.78
N LYS A 257 -0.65 27.86 7.51
CA LYS A 257 -1.86 28.30 8.20
C LYS A 257 -1.95 27.76 9.63
N ARG A 258 -1.61 26.49 9.84
CA ARG A 258 -1.81 25.78 11.12
C ARG A 258 -0.56 25.67 12.00
N ILE A 259 0.63 25.90 11.44
CA ILE A 259 1.97 25.69 12.04
C ILE A 259 2.29 24.22 12.35
N ILE A 260 1.33 23.49 12.91
CA ILE A 260 1.39 22.09 13.27
C ILE A 260 0.05 21.39 12.93
N CYS A 261 0.10 20.16 12.43
CA CYS A 261 -1.09 19.34 12.21
C CYS A 261 -0.74 17.85 12.20
N SER A 262 -1.74 16.98 12.39
CA SER A 262 -1.53 15.55 12.17
C SER A 262 -1.40 15.22 10.68
N ILE A 263 -0.70 14.13 10.40
CA ILE A 263 -0.65 13.54 9.07
C ILE A 263 -2.04 13.12 8.57
N GLY A 264 -2.95 12.69 9.45
CA GLY A 264 -4.33 12.36 9.06
C GLY A 264 -5.16 13.59 8.69
N TYR A 265 -4.91 14.76 9.29
CA TYR A 265 -5.52 16.00 8.81
C TYR A 265 -5.05 16.34 7.39
N LEU A 266 -3.75 16.21 7.13
CA LEU A 266 -3.20 16.40 5.80
C LEU A 266 -3.81 15.42 4.78
N SER A 267 -3.91 14.14 5.14
CA SER A 267 -4.55 13.09 4.33
C SER A 267 -5.92 13.51 3.78
N LYS A 268 -6.76 14.12 4.63
CA LYS A 268 -8.11 14.60 4.27
C LYS A 268 -8.13 15.90 3.46
N ASN A 269 -7.14 16.78 3.64
CA ASN A 269 -7.23 18.18 3.21
C ASN A 269 -6.31 18.55 2.04
N ILE A 270 -5.27 17.75 1.76
CA ILE A 270 -4.32 17.99 0.66
C ILE A 270 -5.03 17.90 -0.69
N MET A 271 -5.95 16.95 -0.88
CA MET A 271 -6.65 16.76 -2.16
C MET A 271 -8.16 16.57 -1.92
N PRO A 272 -9.02 17.47 -2.42
CA PRO A 272 -10.47 17.33 -2.25
C PRO A 272 -10.98 16.04 -2.89
N GLY A 273 -11.75 15.27 -2.13
CA GLY A 273 -12.37 14.03 -2.61
C GLY A 273 -11.40 12.86 -2.80
N VAL A 274 -10.14 13.00 -2.41
CA VAL A 274 -9.15 11.93 -2.46
C VAL A 274 -8.39 11.88 -1.14
N GLU A 275 -8.60 10.81 -0.39
CA GLU A 275 -7.92 10.58 0.88
C GLU A 275 -6.56 9.90 0.63
N ILE A 276 -5.48 10.62 0.90
CA ILE A 276 -4.13 10.09 0.72
C ILE A 276 -3.74 9.27 1.95
N SER A 277 -3.18 8.08 1.77
CA SER A 277 -2.75 7.22 2.90
C SER A 277 -1.86 7.97 3.91
N CYS A 278 -2.20 7.83 5.20
CA CYS A 278 -1.40 8.35 6.31
C CYS A 278 0.00 7.74 6.34
N ASP A 279 0.18 6.49 5.93
CA ASP A 279 1.50 5.86 5.82
C ASP A 279 2.33 6.50 4.72
N SER A 280 1.73 6.76 3.54
CA SER A 280 2.41 7.46 2.45
C SER A 280 2.91 8.84 2.88
N LEU A 281 2.06 9.60 3.58
CA LEU A 281 2.41 10.92 4.10
C LEU A 281 3.46 10.84 5.21
N TYR A 282 3.35 9.89 6.13
CA TYR A 282 4.36 9.67 7.14
C TYR A 282 5.72 9.40 6.50
N HIS A 283 5.79 8.46 5.56
CA HIS A 283 7.03 8.16 4.86
C HIS A 283 7.57 9.31 4.02
N PHE A 284 6.70 10.10 3.40
CA PHE A 284 7.10 11.34 2.72
C PHE A 284 7.91 12.23 3.68
N PHE A 285 7.44 12.42 4.92
CA PHE A 285 8.16 13.20 5.93
C PHE A 285 9.31 12.43 6.62
N TYR A 286 9.25 11.08 6.74
CA TYR A 286 10.07 10.24 7.64
C TYR A 286 11.39 9.72 7.04
N TYR A 287 11.58 9.76 5.71
CA TYR A 287 12.71 9.03 5.10
C TYR A 287 14.07 9.76 5.14
N ILE A 288 14.71 9.71 6.31
CA ILE A 288 16.13 10.07 6.50
C ILE A 288 16.98 8.88 6.95
N ASP A 289 16.41 7.85 7.61
CA ASP A 289 17.23 6.96 8.45
C ASP A 289 17.34 5.48 8.00
N GLN A 290 17.11 5.18 6.72
CA GLN A 290 17.46 3.86 6.18
C GLN A 290 18.09 3.98 4.80
N ASN A 291 19.41 4.14 4.74
CA ASN A 291 20.29 3.29 3.93
C ASN A 291 21.75 3.79 3.93
N ASN A 292 22.65 2.86 4.27
CA ASN A 292 24.09 2.88 3.97
C ASN A 292 24.35 3.27 2.48
N GLY A 293 24.47 4.57 2.18
CA GLY A 293 25.04 5.04 0.91
C GLY A 293 24.11 5.04 -0.32
N TYR A 294 22.78 5.08 -0.17
CA TYR A 294 21.87 5.34 -1.30
C TYR A 294 21.16 6.70 -1.15
N PRO A 295 20.99 7.50 -2.22
CA PRO A 295 20.40 8.82 -2.13
C PRO A 295 18.94 8.75 -1.67
N SER A 296 18.71 9.17 -0.42
CA SER A 296 17.63 10.08 0.00
C SER A 296 16.27 9.90 -0.69
N ASN A 297 15.54 8.84 -0.30
CA ASN A 297 14.28 8.40 -0.88
C ASN A 297 13.04 8.97 -0.15
N GLY A 298 13.06 10.27 0.18
CA GLY A 298 11.97 10.98 0.89
C GLY A 298 11.48 12.21 0.10
N ILE A 299 11.02 13.24 0.82
CA ILE A 299 10.89 14.61 0.28
C ILE A 299 12.15 14.98 -0.55
N ASP A 300 11.94 15.63 -1.70
CA ASP A 300 13.00 16.24 -2.51
C ASP A 300 13.97 16.99 -1.58
N LYS A 301 15.29 16.81 -1.75
CA LYS A 301 16.30 17.42 -0.88
C LYS A 301 16.04 18.90 -0.62
N SER A 302 15.60 19.62 -1.66
CA SER A 302 15.27 21.05 -1.63
C SER A 302 14.10 21.42 -0.71
N HIS A 303 13.31 20.46 -0.22
CA HIS A 303 12.12 20.69 0.60
C HIS A 303 12.22 20.10 2.01
N ARG A 304 13.26 19.29 2.32
CA ARG A 304 13.38 18.56 3.59
C ARG A 304 13.43 19.48 4.80
N HIS A 305 14.13 20.61 4.66
CA HIS A 305 14.29 21.60 5.70
C HIS A 305 13.01 22.33 6.08
N LEU A 306 11.97 22.28 5.25
CA LEU A 306 10.75 23.04 5.43
C LEU A 306 9.81 22.45 6.50
N PHE A 307 10.06 21.22 6.95
CA PHE A 307 9.16 20.51 7.86
C PHE A 307 9.92 19.75 8.95
N ARG A 308 9.24 19.44 10.05
CA ARG A 308 9.72 18.55 11.11
C ARG A 308 8.64 17.54 11.47
N ILE A 309 9.03 16.29 11.70
CA ILE A 309 8.16 15.30 12.32
C ILE A 309 8.37 15.32 13.82
N ILE A 310 7.26 15.39 14.53
CA ILE A 310 7.19 15.13 15.97
C ILE A 310 6.65 13.70 16.11
N ASP A 311 7.43 12.81 16.75
CA ASP A 311 7.10 11.39 16.86
C ASP A 311 7.62 10.82 18.19
N PHE A 312 6.70 10.32 19.01
CA PHE A 312 6.94 9.79 20.35
C PHE A 312 7.08 8.25 20.38
N GLN A 313 7.41 7.61 19.24
CA GLN A 313 7.74 6.18 19.12
C GLN A 313 6.71 5.20 19.71
N THR A 314 5.41 5.36 19.43
CA THR A 314 4.43 4.30 19.76
C THR A 314 3.31 4.22 18.72
N GLU A 315 2.68 3.04 18.61
CA GLU A 315 1.66 2.70 17.61
C GLU A 315 0.44 3.65 17.59
N ASN A 316 0.19 4.41 18.67
CA ASN A 316 -1.04 5.19 18.87
C ASN A 316 -0.82 6.70 19.08
N ALA A 317 0.43 7.19 19.08
CA ALA A 317 0.72 8.60 19.31
C ALA A 317 1.23 9.30 18.05
N GLY A 318 0.33 10.07 17.44
CA GLY A 318 0.62 11.37 16.85
C GLY A 318 1.80 11.41 15.90
N ARG A 319 1.60 10.92 14.67
CA ARG A 319 2.43 11.28 13.53
C ARG A 319 2.11 12.73 13.16
N VAL A 320 2.75 13.67 13.86
CA VAL A 320 2.49 15.11 13.74
C VAL A 320 3.60 15.74 12.92
N VAL A 321 3.23 16.70 12.08
CA VAL A 321 4.16 17.47 11.26
C VAL A 321 4.02 18.95 11.58
N SER A 322 5.15 19.63 11.65
CA SER A 322 5.24 21.06 11.90
C SER A 322 6.14 21.76 10.89
N LEU A 323 6.08 23.08 10.89
CA LEU A 323 7.11 23.95 10.32
C LEU A 323 8.43 23.87 11.13
N PRO A 324 9.54 24.45 10.62
CA PRO A 324 10.84 24.43 11.29
C PRO A 324 10.80 25.19 12.63
N LEU A 325 11.76 24.88 13.52
CA LEU A 325 11.80 25.41 14.89
C LEU A 325 11.69 26.94 14.96
N ASN A 326 12.29 27.67 14.03
CA ASN A 326 12.16 29.13 13.97
C ASN A 326 10.69 29.62 13.98
N SER A 327 9.79 28.88 13.31
CA SER A 327 8.36 29.20 13.31
C SER A 327 7.72 28.95 14.68
N LEU A 328 8.22 27.96 15.43
CA LEU A 328 7.74 27.59 16.76
C LEU A 328 8.24 28.57 17.84
N LEU A 329 9.44 29.13 17.68
CA LEU A 329 10.04 30.08 18.65
C LEU A 329 9.21 31.35 18.85
N HIS A 330 8.40 31.73 17.86
CA HIS A 330 7.62 32.97 17.87
C HIS A 330 6.14 32.76 18.20
N LEU A 331 5.74 31.57 18.65
CA LEU A 331 4.36 31.31 19.05
C LEU A 331 4.04 31.90 20.42
N ASP A 332 2.79 32.33 20.58
CA ASP A 332 2.23 32.73 21.88
C ASP A 332 1.73 31.48 22.62
N TYR A 333 2.65 30.76 23.26
CA TYR A 333 2.36 29.53 24.01
C TYR A 333 1.33 29.76 25.12
N SER A 334 1.35 30.92 25.79
CA SER A 334 0.38 31.26 26.83
C SER A 334 -1.05 31.33 26.28
N SER A 335 -1.24 31.99 25.13
CA SER A 335 -2.52 32.06 24.44
C SER A 335 -2.98 30.69 23.93
N ILE A 336 -2.06 29.87 23.41
CA ILE A 336 -2.39 28.51 22.94
C ILE A 336 -2.83 27.64 24.12
N ALA A 337 -2.04 27.61 25.20
CA ALA A 337 -2.33 26.86 26.43
C ALA A 337 -3.70 27.22 27.01
N SER A 338 -4.04 28.50 27.07
CA SER A 338 -5.31 28.98 27.63
C SER A 338 -6.57 28.49 26.88
N LYS A 339 -6.41 28.04 25.63
CA LYS A 339 -7.49 27.55 24.76
C LYS A 339 -7.57 26.03 24.72
N GLN A 340 -6.62 25.32 25.34
CA GLN A 340 -6.64 23.87 25.39
C GLN A 340 -7.61 23.38 26.45
N THR A 341 -8.34 22.31 26.14
CA THR A 341 -9.31 21.69 27.05
C THR A 341 -8.98 20.24 27.40
N ILE A 342 -8.06 19.62 26.67
CA ILE A 342 -7.60 18.25 26.93
C ILE A 342 -6.42 18.28 27.91
N SER A 343 -6.40 17.43 28.92
CA SER A 343 -5.25 17.25 29.82
C SER A 343 -4.49 15.95 29.56
N THR A 344 -5.06 15.08 28.73
CA THR A 344 -4.48 13.80 28.32
C THR A 344 -4.61 13.67 26.82
N VAL A 345 -3.54 13.25 26.14
CA VAL A 345 -3.54 13.07 24.68
C VAL A 345 -4.48 11.90 24.33
N PRO A 346 -5.58 12.13 23.58
CA PRO A 346 -6.48 11.07 23.18
C PRO A 346 -5.85 10.19 22.08
N PRO A 347 -6.35 8.96 21.83
CA PRO A 347 -6.01 8.23 20.61
C PRO A 347 -6.38 9.05 19.38
N TYR A 348 -5.50 9.11 18.37
CA TYR A 348 -5.81 9.82 17.14
C TYR A 348 -7.00 9.19 16.40
N SER A 349 -7.88 10.01 15.85
CA SER A 349 -8.92 9.57 14.92
C SER A 349 -8.88 10.42 13.65
N ILE A 350 -8.95 9.76 12.49
CA ILE A 350 -9.09 10.46 11.21
C ILE A 350 -10.43 11.19 11.11
N ASP A 351 -11.41 10.86 11.94
CA ASP A 351 -12.71 11.52 11.96
C ASP A 351 -12.76 12.77 12.85
N PHE A 352 -11.63 13.17 13.47
CA PHE A 352 -11.58 14.41 14.24
C PHE A 352 -12.08 15.61 13.45
N THR A 353 -12.90 16.41 14.11
CA THR A 353 -13.32 17.74 13.66
C THR A 353 -12.12 18.68 13.56
N GLU A 354 -12.29 19.83 12.91
CA GLU A 354 -11.19 20.80 12.82
C GLU A 354 -10.72 21.29 14.20
N GLU A 355 -11.63 21.41 15.17
CA GLU A 355 -11.30 21.85 16.53
C GLU A 355 -10.56 20.77 17.31
N GLU A 356 -11.05 19.53 17.30
CA GLU A 356 -10.40 18.38 17.94
C GLU A 356 -9.01 18.15 17.37
N GLU A 357 -8.85 18.27 16.05
CA GLU A 357 -7.56 18.19 15.38
C GLU A 357 -6.60 19.28 15.86
N MET A 358 -7.06 20.52 16.01
CA MET A 358 -6.22 21.61 16.50
C MET A 358 -5.82 21.41 17.95
N GLN A 359 -6.73 20.94 18.82
CA GLN A 359 -6.40 20.61 20.20
C GLN A 359 -5.38 19.47 20.27
N TYR A 360 -5.62 18.40 19.49
CA TYR A 360 -4.71 17.26 19.38
C TYR A 360 -3.32 17.69 18.94
N ALA A 361 -3.21 18.43 17.84
CA ALA A 361 -1.91 18.85 17.30
C ALA A 361 -1.20 19.85 18.24
N ASN A 362 -1.93 20.78 18.85
CA ASN A 362 -1.35 21.77 19.76
C ASN A 362 -0.86 21.16 21.08
N ALA A 363 -1.41 20.03 21.53
CA ALA A 363 -0.91 19.32 22.71
C ALA A 363 0.58 18.98 22.60
N PHE A 364 1.07 18.72 21.38
CA PHE A 364 2.48 18.40 21.10
C PHE A 364 3.40 19.63 21.06
N LEU A 365 2.87 20.83 21.26
CA LEU A 365 3.66 22.04 21.49
C LEU A 365 4.05 22.21 22.97
N PHE A 366 3.62 21.31 23.84
CA PHE A 366 3.84 21.35 25.28
C PHE A 366 4.46 20.05 25.78
N HIS A 367 4.99 20.09 27.00
CA HIS A 367 5.60 18.94 27.64
C HIS A 367 4.55 17.82 27.83
N ILE A 368 4.95 16.60 27.46
CA ILE A 368 4.11 15.40 27.58
C ILE A 368 4.80 14.42 28.52
N GLU A 369 4.20 14.22 29.69
CA GLU A 369 4.58 13.16 30.61
C GLU A 369 3.97 11.84 30.15
N THR A 370 4.81 10.82 29.98
CA THR A 370 4.37 9.49 29.53
C THR A 370 4.44 8.50 30.69
N GLU A 371 3.28 7.99 31.10
CA GLU A 371 3.16 6.93 32.09
C GLU A 371 2.86 5.59 31.40
N HIS A 372 3.71 4.59 31.67
CA HIS A 372 3.55 3.24 31.16
C HIS A 372 2.93 2.32 32.21
N ASP A 373 1.68 1.91 31.99
CA ASP A 373 1.09 0.78 32.71
C ASP A 373 1.37 -0.50 31.93
N TYR A 374 2.49 -1.15 32.27
CA TYR A 374 2.92 -2.40 31.65
C TYR A 374 1.96 -3.57 31.90
N LEU A 375 1.16 -3.52 32.97
CA LEU A 375 0.21 -4.58 33.32
C LEU A 375 -1.08 -4.45 32.50
N ALA A 376 -1.56 -3.22 32.30
CA ALA A 376 -2.73 -2.94 31.46
C ALA A 376 -2.40 -2.74 29.97
N GLN A 377 -1.12 -2.81 29.59
CA GLN A 377 -0.62 -2.44 28.25
C GLN A 377 -1.12 -1.06 27.81
N LYS A 378 -1.23 -0.13 28.77
CA LYS A 378 -1.79 1.19 28.55
C LYS A 378 -0.69 2.24 28.70
N VAL A 379 -0.61 3.13 27.72
CA VAL A 379 0.23 4.32 27.80
C VAL A 379 -0.67 5.52 28.00
N VAL A 380 -0.50 6.21 29.12
CA VAL A 380 -1.21 7.47 29.42
C VAL A 380 -0.24 8.62 29.19
N ARG A 381 -0.71 9.67 28.54
CA ARG A 381 0.09 10.86 28.20
C ARG A 381 -0.57 12.09 28.74
N THR A 382 -0.01 12.65 29.79
CA THR A 382 -0.53 13.85 30.45
C THR A 382 0.23 15.06 29.91
N ILE A 383 -0.48 16.16 29.71
CA ILE A 383 0.08 17.37 29.10
C ILE A 383 0.30 18.41 30.21
N ASP A 384 1.53 18.92 30.32
CA ASP A 384 1.84 20.06 31.18
C ASP A 384 1.90 21.34 30.35
N TYR A 385 0.81 22.11 30.39
CA TYR A 385 0.71 23.38 29.67
C TYR A 385 1.56 24.52 30.26
N SER A 386 2.22 24.31 31.40
CA SER A 386 3.17 25.28 31.96
C SER A 386 4.55 25.21 31.31
N LYS A 387 4.85 24.11 30.60
CA LYS A 387 6.11 23.88 29.91
C LYS A 387 5.89 23.64 28.43
N SER A 388 6.54 24.43 27.60
CA SER A 388 6.47 24.31 26.15
C SER A 388 7.50 23.31 25.61
N ILE A 389 7.35 22.95 24.34
CA ILE A 389 8.37 22.24 23.56
C ILE A 389 9.73 22.97 23.56
N ILE A 390 9.74 24.30 23.73
CA ILE A 390 10.98 25.08 23.81
C ILE A 390 11.68 24.84 25.15
N ASP A 391 10.93 24.68 26.22
CA ASP A 391 11.47 24.35 27.54
C ASP A 391 12.04 22.92 27.54
N ASP A 392 11.34 21.97 26.92
CA ASP A 392 11.85 20.61 26.69
C ASP A 392 13.19 20.61 25.96
N LEU A 393 13.30 21.37 24.86
CA LEU A 393 14.57 21.47 24.12
C LEU A 393 15.68 22.08 24.98
N LYS A 394 15.39 23.09 25.80
CA LYS A 394 16.37 23.67 26.73
C LYS A 394 16.86 22.64 27.75
N ASP A 395 15.94 21.82 28.25
CA ASP A 395 16.20 20.79 29.25
C ASP A 395 16.84 19.51 28.66
N GLY A 396 17.11 19.47 27.35
CA GLY A 396 17.77 18.31 26.71
C GLY A 396 16.80 17.25 26.20
N ILE A 397 15.51 17.55 26.12
CA ILE A 397 14.46 16.65 25.65
C ILE A 397 14.10 17.02 24.20
N CYS A 398 14.49 16.18 23.23
CA CYS A 398 14.17 16.39 21.83
C CYS A 398 12.94 15.55 21.39
N PRO A 399 11.78 16.17 21.10
CA PRO A 399 10.62 15.45 20.56
C PRO A 399 10.69 15.23 19.05
N PHE A 400 11.70 15.82 18.39
CA PHE A 400 11.93 15.66 16.96
C PHE A 400 12.81 14.43 16.70
N ARG A 401 12.17 13.31 16.36
CA ARG A 401 12.83 12.02 16.12
C ARG A 401 14.06 12.05 15.22
N PHE A 402 14.11 12.98 14.26
CA PHE A 402 15.17 13.05 13.24
C PHE A 402 16.31 14.02 13.53
N LEU A 403 16.12 14.95 14.46
CA LEU A 403 17.14 15.94 14.82
C LEU A 403 17.91 15.55 16.09
N ASP A 404 17.42 14.54 16.81
CA ASP A 404 17.98 14.10 18.08
C ASP A 404 19.35 13.42 17.94
N ARG A 405 19.71 12.81 16.80
CA ARG A 405 20.89 11.91 16.74
C ARG A 405 21.79 12.03 15.51
N TYR A 406 21.31 12.54 14.38
CA TYR A 406 22.10 12.55 13.15
C TYR A 406 21.95 13.86 12.38
N PRO A 407 23.06 14.46 11.90
CA PRO A 407 23.01 15.63 11.02
C PRO A 407 22.43 15.28 9.64
N PHE A 408 21.83 16.25 8.96
CA PHE A 408 21.37 16.09 7.58
C PHE A 408 22.57 16.10 6.62
N ASN A 409 23.05 14.91 6.26
CA ASN A 409 24.17 14.74 5.33
C ASN A 409 23.95 15.42 3.96
N ASP A 410 22.70 15.48 3.51
CA ASP A 410 22.33 16.01 2.20
C ASP A 410 21.82 17.45 2.23
N ASP A 411 21.65 18.02 3.42
CA ASP A 411 21.33 19.44 3.64
C ASP A 411 22.11 20.01 4.83
N PRO A 412 23.40 20.31 4.63
CA PRO A 412 24.27 20.79 5.69
C PRO A 412 23.85 22.13 6.28
N ASP A 413 23.31 23.04 5.47
CA ASP A 413 22.87 24.36 5.91
C ASP A 413 21.75 24.26 6.95
N SER A 414 20.81 23.31 6.77
CA SER A 414 19.76 23.03 7.75
C SER A 414 20.28 22.43 9.05
N THR A 415 21.36 21.64 8.98
CA THR A 415 22.02 21.13 10.19
C THR A 415 22.69 22.26 10.96
N ILE A 416 23.36 23.17 10.25
CA ILE A 416 23.97 24.37 10.84
C ILE A 416 22.90 25.26 11.46
N GLU A 417 21.77 25.47 10.77
CA GLU A 417 20.64 26.25 11.29
C GLU A 417 20.10 25.63 12.58
N TRP A 418 19.88 24.31 12.61
CA TRP A 418 19.46 23.59 13.81
C TRP A 418 20.42 23.81 14.98
N CYS A 419 21.72 23.60 14.76
CA CYS A 419 22.71 23.78 15.82
C CYS A 419 22.73 25.23 16.33
N ASN A 420 22.62 26.21 15.44
CA ASN A 420 22.56 27.62 15.82
C ASN A 420 21.28 27.96 16.60
N GLN A 421 20.14 27.37 16.27
CA GLN A 421 18.92 27.51 17.06
C GLN A 421 19.09 26.94 18.46
N LEU A 422 19.77 25.79 18.60
CA LEU A 422 20.08 25.23 19.92
C LEU A 422 21.05 26.11 20.72
N VAL A 423 22.03 26.74 20.06
CA VAL A 423 22.93 27.73 20.68
C VAL A 423 22.14 28.93 21.20
N ASP A 424 21.23 29.47 20.38
CA ASP A 424 20.39 30.61 20.76
C ASP A 424 19.43 30.30 21.91
N LEU A 425 19.05 29.03 22.07
CA LEU A 425 18.24 28.54 23.18
C LEU A 425 19.04 28.23 24.44
N ASP A 426 20.37 28.20 24.38
CA ASP A 426 21.23 27.64 25.42
C ASP A 426 20.82 26.21 25.81
N SER A 427 20.57 25.39 24.79
CA SER A 427 19.99 24.06 24.96
C SER A 427 20.99 23.02 25.48
N ALA A 428 20.58 22.24 26.48
CA ALA A 428 21.33 21.11 27.00
C ALA A 428 21.53 19.98 25.96
N LEU A 429 20.75 19.95 24.87
CA LEU A 429 20.94 18.98 23.77
C LEU A 429 22.33 19.09 23.14
N LEU A 430 22.91 20.30 23.07
CA LEU A 430 24.26 20.48 22.54
C LEU A 430 25.29 19.75 23.40
N GLY A 431 25.15 19.80 24.72
CA GLY A 431 26.00 19.04 25.64
C GLY A 431 25.87 17.54 25.40
N ILE A 432 24.66 17.03 25.22
CA ILE A 432 24.40 15.62 24.90
C ILE A 432 25.07 15.22 23.56
N TYR A 433 25.00 16.07 22.54
CA TYR A 433 25.68 15.81 21.25
C TYR A 433 27.20 15.82 21.37
N VAL A 434 27.76 16.68 22.23
CA VAL A 434 29.19 16.71 22.55
C VAL A 434 29.60 15.42 23.28
N GLU A 435 28.85 14.99 24.28
CA GLU A 435 29.13 13.78 25.07
C GLU A 435 29.05 12.50 24.22
N ASP A 436 28.03 12.36 23.37
CA ASP A 436 27.90 11.21 22.46
C ASP A 436 28.98 11.23 21.36
N GLY A 437 29.40 12.41 20.91
CA GLY A 437 30.47 12.64 19.94
C GLY A 437 30.15 12.20 18.50
N ASN A 438 29.24 11.25 18.30
CA ASN A 438 28.85 10.71 16.99
C ASN A 438 28.23 11.78 16.08
N PHE A 439 27.37 12.64 16.65
CA PHE A 439 26.72 13.73 15.92
C PHE A 439 27.76 14.68 15.30
N PHE A 440 28.67 15.21 16.12
CA PHE A 440 29.67 16.18 15.67
C PHE A 440 30.79 15.55 14.82
N HIS A 441 31.08 14.26 14.99
CA HIS A 441 31.97 13.53 14.09
C HIS A 441 31.40 13.46 12.67
N LEU A 442 30.11 13.11 12.52
CA LEU A 442 29.44 13.12 11.23
C LEU A 442 29.36 14.54 10.66
N PHE A 443 29.04 15.51 11.51
CA PHE A 443 28.97 16.92 11.13
C PHE A 443 30.29 17.48 10.61
N GLY A 444 31.42 17.18 11.24
CA GLY A 444 32.75 17.59 10.76
C GLY A 444 33.05 17.07 9.35
N SER A 445 32.69 15.82 9.06
CA SER A 445 32.83 15.25 7.72
C SER A 445 31.98 15.96 6.65
N ILE A 446 30.81 16.48 7.04
CA ILE A 446 29.94 17.28 6.17
C ILE A 446 30.56 18.64 5.89
N ILE A 447 31.00 19.36 6.94
CA ILE A 447 31.58 20.72 6.82
C ILE A 447 32.78 20.73 5.87
N LYS A 448 33.66 19.72 5.95
CA LYS A 448 34.82 19.57 5.06
C LYS A 448 34.49 19.67 3.56
N ASN A 449 33.27 19.34 3.18
CA ASN A 449 32.81 19.31 1.79
C ASN A 449 32.00 20.56 1.38
N MET A 450 31.82 21.54 2.27
CA MET A 450 31.06 22.77 1.98
C MET A 450 31.93 23.85 1.32
N SER A 451 31.33 24.56 0.35
CA SER A 451 32.04 25.54 -0.50
C SER A 451 31.50 26.98 -0.42
N SER A 452 30.48 27.25 0.41
CA SER A 452 29.83 28.56 0.55
C SER A 452 30.36 29.41 1.71
N ASN A 453 30.77 30.66 1.43
CA ASN A 453 31.27 31.62 2.43
C ASN A 453 30.25 31.95 3.55
N SER A 454 28.95 32.01 3.23
CA SER A 454 27.89 32.31 4.21
C SER A 454 27.74 31.22 5.28
N SER A 455 28.04 29.97 4.94
CA SER A 455 27.95 28.85 5.88
C SER A 455 29.11 28.88 6.88
N TYR A 456 30.27 29.45 6.51
CA TYR A 456 31.42 29.58 7.42
C TYR A 456 31.16 30.52 8.60
N GLU A 457 30.48 31.66 8.40
CA GLU A 457 30.13 32.57 9.51
C GLU A 457 29.20 31.89 10.54
N HIS A 458 28.22 31.13 10.05
CA HIS A 458 27.30 30.39 10.90
C HIS A 458 27.97 29.21 11.62
N ILE A 459 28.99 28.59 11.02
CA ILE A 459 29.82 27.57 11.67
C ILE A 459 30.71 28.21 12.74
N ASP A 460 31.28 29.39 12.49
CA ASP A 460 32.16 30.08 13.44
C ASP A 460 31.44 30.42 14.75
N LYS A 461 30.16 30.83 14.65
CA LYS A 461 29.28 31.02 15.83
C LYS A 461 29.19 29.73 16.66
N LEU A 462 28.84 28.62 16.02
CA LEU A 462 28.70 27.31 16.67
C LEU A 462 30.02 26.86 17.29
N VAL A 463 31.11 26.91 16.53
CA VAL A 463 32.46 26.51 16.97
C VAL A 463 32.91 27.34 18.16
N THR A 464 32.72 28.66 18.11
CA THR A 464 33.07 29.55 19.22
C THR A 464 32.28 29.21 20.49
N TYR A 465 30.98 28.99 20.36
CA TYR A 465 30.14 28.60 21.50
C TYR A 465 30.58 27.24 22.08
N LEU A 466 30.77 26.21 21.24
CA LEU A 466 31.19 24.88 21.71
C LEU A 466 32.54 24.89 22.43
N LYS A 467 33.52 25.67 21.94
CA LYS A 467 34.82 25.82 22.61
C LYS A 467 34.71 26.54 23.95
N GLN A 468 33.93 27.63 24.00
CA GLN A 468 33.80 28.45 25.21
C GLN A 468 33.00 27.74 26.31
N THR A 469 31.96 27.00 25.94
CA THR A 469 31.01 26.39 26.87
C THR A 469 31.41 24.97 27.27
N TYR A 470 31.95 24.18 26.34
CA TYR A 470 32.21 22.74 26.54
C TYR A 470 33.68 22.33 26.35
N GLU A 471 34.60 23.27 26.08
CA GLU A 471 35.99 22.98 25.69
C GLU A 471 36.08 21.99 24.50
N PHE A 472 35.06 21.98 23.64
CA PHE A 472 34.93 21.03 22.54
C PHE A 472 35.30 21.67 21.20
N ASP A 473 36.20 21.01 20.49
CA ASP A 473 36.53 21.31 19.09
C ASP A 473 35.80 20.35 18.16
N ILE A 474 35.11 20.89 17.16
CA ILE A 474 34.54 20.06 16.09
C ILE A 474 35.72 19.37 15.38
N PRO A 475 35.72 18.03 15.29
CA PRO A 475 36.77 17.31 14.58
C PRO A 475 36.62 17.58 13.08
N CYS A 476 37.29 18.64 12.62
CA CYS A 476 37.25 19.08 11.23
C CYS A 476 37.91 18.05 10.35
#